data_AF-A0A1Y3BFW3-F1
#
_entry.id   AF-A0A1Y3BFW3-F1
#
_cell.length_a   1.000
_cell.length_b   1.000
_cell.length_c   1.000
_cell.angle_alpha   90.00
_cell.angle_beta   90.00
_cell.angle_gamma   90.00
#
_symmetry.space_group_name_H-M   'P 1'
#
loop_
_entity.id
_entity.type
_entity.pdbx_description
1 polymer ?
#
loop_
_entity_poly.entity_id
_entity_poly.type
_entity_poly.pdbx_seq_one_letter_code
_entity_poly.pdbx_strand_id
1 'polypeptide(L)'
;MGPIHQAIAIIIMVMIIIMKCDADMMRKSIVFDPKTPKVFYCPQEKPIDMNRMIVKAIPLERLCEYEGQMNIPKNARSDCYNDVDESEYACAEKQRIELRINPPIDMTETTTIIPTPDAPDHIKENTREQMMKKKKSTTKFNGKKL
;
A
#
# COMPACT_ATOMS: atom_id res chain seq x y z
N MET A 1 -5.69 42.61 17.60
CA MET A 1 -6.64 41.50 17.35
C MET A 1 -7.14 41.02 18.71
N GLY A 2 -8.42 41.16 19.01
CA GLY A 2 -8.95 40.93 20.36
C GLY A 2 -8.93 39.46 20.79
N PRO A 3 -9.12 39.18 22.11
CA PRO A 3 -9.11 37.82 22.65
C PRO A 3 -10.15 36.90 21.98
N ILE A 4 -11.26 37.49 21.50
CA ILE A 4 -12.32 36.77 20.78
C ILE A 4 -11.80 36.23 19.43
N HIS A 5 -10.99 36.99 18.69
CA HIS A 5 -10.46 36.54 17.40
C HIS A 5 -9.40 35.45 17.59
N GLN A 6 -8.62 35.52 18.68
CA GLN A 6 -7.67 34.48 19.07
C GLN A 6 -8.39 33.18 19.44
N ALA A 7 -9.46 33.25 20.23
CA ALA A 7 -10.27 32.08 20.59
C ALA A 7 -10.92 31.42 19.36
N ILE A 8 -11.46 32.20 18.42
CA ILE A 8 -12.04 31.69 17.17
C ILE A 8 -10.96 30.99 16.32
N ALA A 9 -9.77 31.59 16.19
CA ALA A 9 -8.68 30.98 15.43
C ALA A 9 -8.23 29.64 16.02
N ILE A 10 -8.16 29.53 17.36
CA ILE A 10 -7.82 28.27 18.06
C ILE A 10 -8.90 27.22 17.81
N ILE A 11 -10.18 27.57 17.90
CA ILE A 11 -11.29 26.64 17.64
C ILE A 11 -11.23 26.12 16.20
N ILE A 12 -11.01 27.00 15.22
CA ILE A 12 -10.87 26.59 13.81
C ILE A 12 -9.68 25.64 13.64
N MET A 13 -8.53 25.95 14.25
CA MET A 13 -7.35 25.09 14.19
C MET A 13 -7.59 23.71 14.81
N VAL A 14 -8.26 23.64 15.98
CA VAL A 14 -8.62 22.36 16.62
C VAL A 14 -9.56 21.55 15.74
N MET A 15 -10.57 22.19 15.12
CA MET A 15 -11.49 21.50 14.20
C MET A 15 -10.77 20.93 12.98
N ILE A 16 -9.83 21.68 12.39
CA ILE A 16 -9.01 21.20 11.26
C ILE A 16 -8.15 19.99 11.67
N ILE A 17 -7.57 20.01 12.88
CA ILE A 17 -6.76 18.90 13.40
C ILE A 17 -7.63 17.64 13.56
N ILE A 18 -8.80 17.75 14.17
CA ILE A 18 -9.72 16.61 14.37
C ILE A 18 -10.12 15.99 13.03
N MET A 19 -10.48 16.80 12.03
CA MET A 19 -10.84 16.30 10.70
C MET A 19 -9.70 15.58 9.98
N LYS A 20 -8.45 16.02 10.20
CA LYS A 20 -7.26 15.38 9.62
C LYS A 20 -6.94 14.03 10.28
N CYS A 21 -7.10 13.93 11.61
CA CYS A 21 -6.89 12.67 12.33
C CYS A 21 -7.88 11.58 11.91
N ASP A 22 -9.15 11.94 11.71
CA ASP A 22 -10.17 11.01 11.21
C ASP A 22 -9.80 10.47 9.82
N ALA A 23 -9.34 11.33 8.91
CA ALA A 23 -8.93 10.91 7.57
C ALA A 23 -7.73 9.94 7.58
N ASP A 24 -6.83 10.07 8.55
CA ASP A 24 -5.61 9.25 8.66
C ASP A 24 -5.92 7.85 9.24
N MET A 25 -6.87 7.76 10.17
CA MET A 25 -7.42 6.49 10.64
C MET A 25 -8.06 5.68 9.51
N MET A 26 -8.70 6.35 8.55
CA MET A 26 -9.29 5.75 7.35
C MET A 26 -8.26 5.34 6.29
N ARG A 27 -7.05 5.91 6.29
CA ARG A 27 -5.99 5.52 5.35
C ARG A 27 -5.30 4.22 5.81
N LYS A 28 -5.16 4.02 7.12
CA LYS A 28 -4.57 2.80 7.72
C LYS A 28 -5.50 1.58 7.68
N SER A 29 -6.74 1.71 7.24
CA SER A 29 -7.69 0.60 7.17
C SER A 29 -7.50 -0.31 5.97
N ILE A 30 -6.64 0.04 5.01
CA ILE A 30 -6.30 -0.85 3.89
C ILE A 30 -5.37 -1.93 4.44
N VAL A 31 -5.94 -3.08 4.78
CA VAL A 31 -5.18 -4.22 5.29
C VAL A 31 -4.71 -5.05 4.10
N PHE A 32 -3.39 -5.19 3.97
CA PHE A 32 -2.78 -6.14 3.06
C PHE A 32 -2.33 -7.38 3.85
N ASP A 33 -2.84 -8.56 3.49
CA ASP A 33 -2.40 -9.81 4.09
C ASP A 33 -1.33 -10.46 3.20
N PRO A 34 -0.09 -10.67 3.70
CA PRO A 34 0.98 -11.34 2.96
C PRO A 34 0.58 -12.74 2.45
N LYS A 35 -0.36 -13.41 3.11
CA LYS A 35 -0.85 -14.74 2.71
C LYS A 35 -1.74 -14.68 1.48
N THR A 36 -2.42 -13.55 1.24
CA THR A 36 -3.33 -13.36 0.11
C THR A 36 -2.94 -12.12 -0.71
N PRO A 37 -1.78 -12.14 -1.40
CA PRO A 37 -1.23 -10.94 -2.05
C PRO A 37 -2.04 -10.44 -3.25
N LYS A 38 -3.07 -11.18 -3.67
CA LYS A 38 -3.94 -10.86 -4.80
C LYS A 38 -5.17 -10.05 -4.42
N VAL A 39 -5.42 -9.85 -3.12
CA VAL A 39 -6.60 -9.13 -2.63
C VAL A 39 -6.22 -8.16 -1.53
N PHE A 40 -6.93 -7.04 -1.47
CA PHE A 40 -6.87 -6.07 -0.38
C PHE A 40 -8.21 -6.02 0.35
N TYR A 41 -8.17 -5.60 1.60
CA TYR A 41 -9.38 -5.47 2.42
C TYR A 41 -9.83 -4.01 2.46
N CYS A 42 -11.03 -3.80 1.93
CA CYS A 42 -11.64 -2.51 1.71
C CYS A 42 -12.75 -2.24 2.76
N PRO A 43 -12.67 -1.15 3.54
CA PRO A 43 -13.73 -0.82 4.51
C PRO A 43 -15.04 -0.48 3.79
N GLN A 44 -16.16 -1.00 4.31
CA GLN A 44 -17.50 -0.73 3.76
C GLN A 44 -18.22 0.41 4.48
N GLU A 45 -17.89 0.64 5.75
CA GLU A 45 -18.49 1.68 6.61
C GLU A 45 -17.39 2.42 7.39
N LYS A 46 -17.74 3.58 7.98
CA LYS A 46 -16.81 4.30 8.87
C LYS A 46 -16.50 3.41 10.08
N PRO A 47 -15.25 2.95 10.27
CA PRO A 47 -14.85 2.23 11.46
C PRO A 47 -14.97 3.13 12.68
N ILE A 48 -15.68 2.65 13.71
CA ILE A 48 -15.68 3.27 15.05
C ILE A 48 -14.38 2.92 15.77
N ASP A 49 -13.87 1.70 15.54
CA ASP A 49 -12.61 1.15 16.05
C ASP A 49 -12.02 0.16 15.02
N MET A 50 -10.70 0.01 14.98
CA MET A 50 -10.03 -0.95 14.07
C MET A 50 -10.49 -2.40 14.27
N ASN A 51 -10.89 -2.76 15.50
CA ASN A 51 -11.33 -4.13 15.84
C ASN A 51 -12.74 -4.47 15.35
N ARG A 52 -13.54 -3.48 14.93
CA ARG A 52 -14.94 -3.65 14.51
C ARG A 52 -15.18 -3.24 13.06
N MET A 53 -14.11 -3.17 12.27
CA MET A 53 -14.17 -2.75 10.89
C MET A 53 -14.73 -3.87 10.01
N ILE A 54 -15.86 -3.60 9.34
CA ILE A 54 -16.40 -4.48 8.31
C ILE A 54 -15.63 -4.18 7.01
N VAL A 55 -14.84 -5.15 6.58
CA VAL A 55 -14.06 -5.08 5.35
C VAL A 55 -14.56 -6.08 4.32
N LYS A 56 -14.42 -5.72 3.06
CA LYS A 56 -14.68 -6.58 1.90
C LYS A 56 -13.36 -6.86 1.21
N ALA A 57 -13.11 -8.12 0.86
CA ALA A 57 -11.94 -8.48 0.05
C ALA A 57 -12.19 -8.08 -1.41
N ILE A 58 -11.29 -7.30 -1.99
CA ILE A 58 -11.34 -6.82 -3.38
C ILE A 58 -10.01 -7.19 -4.06
N PRO A 59 -10.00 -7.54 -5.36
CA PRO A 59 -8.78 -7.76 -6.13
C PRO A 59 -7.82 -6.58 -6.07
N LEU A 60 -6.51 -6.84 -5.96
CA LEU A 60 -5.46 -5.82 -5.91
C LEU A 60 -5.47 -4.92 -7.16
N GLU A 61 -5.92 -5.43 -8.30
CA GLU A 61 -6.00 -4.66 -9.55
C GLU A 61 -6.91 -3.43 -9.45
N ARG A 62 -7.93 -3.51 -8.58
CA ARG A 62 -8.85 -2.40 -8.29
C ARG A 62 -8.35 -1.43 -7.23
N LEU A 63 -7.25 -1.74 -6.55
CA LEU A 63 -6.62 -0.77 -5.67
C LEU A 63 -6.01 0.32 -6.53
N CYS A 64 -6.41 1.58 -6.34
CA CYS A 64 -5.97 2.70 -7.18
C CYS A 64 -6.12 2.38 -8.68
N GLU A 65 -7.34 2.08 -9.10
CA GLU A 65 -7.71 1.79 -10.49
C GLU A 65 -7.65 3.05 -11.35
N TYR A 66 -8.10 4.18 -10.79
CA TYR A 66 -8.16 5.46 -11.47
C TYR A 66 -6.93 6.34 -11.25
N GLU A 67 -5.88 5.85 -10.59
CA GLU A 67 -4.70 6.67 -10.25
C GLU A 67 -5.04 7.87 -9.33
N GLY A 68 -6.10 7.75 -8.53
CA GLY A 68 -6.47 8.75 -7.55
C GLY A 68 -7.89 9.28 -7.68
N GLN A 69 -8.38 9.88 -6.58
CA GLN A 69 -9.75 10.41 -6.46
C GLN A 69 -10.15 11.43 -7.54
N MET A 70 -9.19 12.14 -8.14
CA MET A 70 -9.48 13.16 -9.16
C MET A 70 -9.85 12.59 -10.54
N ASN A 71 -9.51 11.33 -10.78
CA ASN A 71 -9.71 10.67 -12.07
C ASN A 71 -10.92 9.73 -12.08
N ILE A 72 -11.63 9.63 -10.95
CA ILE A 72 -12.83 8.80 -10.83
C ILE A 72 -13.92 9.38 -11.75
N PRO A 73 -14.49 8.59 -12.68
CA PRO A 73 -15.59 9.06 -13.51
C PRO A 73 -16.79 9.41 -12.64
N LYS A 74 -17.52 10.48 -12.98
CA LYS A 74 -18.65 11.00 -12.16
C LYS A 74 -19.79 10.00 -11.88
N ASN A 75 -19.85 8.92 -12.65
CA ASN A 75 -20.85 7.86 -12.52
C ASN A 75 -20.25 6.53 -12.00
N ALA A 76 -18.96 6.50 -11.67
CA ALA A 76 -18.37 5.32 -11.05
C ALA A 76 -18.94 5.14 -9.65
N ARG A 77 -19.27 3.89 -9.33
CA ARG A 77 -19.72 3.51 -8.00
C ARG A 77 -18.49 3.30 -7.14
N SER A 78 -18.46 3.92 -5.98
CA SER A 78 -17.41 3.69 -5.00
C SER A 78 -17.46 2.24 -4.51
N ASP A 79 -16.35 1.52 -4.71
CA ASP A 79 -16.20 0.13 -4.25
C ASP A 79 -15.81 0.08 -2.77
N CYS A 80 -15.17 1.15 -2.28
CA CYS A 80 -14.81 1.37 -0.89
C CYS A 80 -15.50 2.58 -0.26
N TYR A 81 -15.62 2.54 1.07
CA TYR A 81 -16.10 3.68 1.83
C TYR A 81 -15.24 4.91 1.52
N ASN A 82 -15.87 5.97 1.01
CA ASN A 82 -15.25 7.26 0.71
C ASN A 82 -14.01 7.17 -0.23
N ASP A 83 -14.05 6.27 -1.21
CA ASP A 83 -13.01 6.12 -2.25
C ASP A 83 -11.59 6.02 -1.65
N VAL A 84 -11.49 5.30 -0.52
CA VAL A 84 -10.22 5.10 0.20
C VAL A 84 -9.22 4.31 -0.66
N ASP A 85 -9.71 3.42 -1.51
CA ASP A 85 -8.98 2.69 -2.55
C ASP A 85 -8.36 3.59 -3.62
N GLU A 86 -8.86 4.80 -3.81
CA GLU A 86 -8.32 5.81 -4.73
C GLU A 86 -7.55 6.91 -3.99
N SER A 87 -7.25 6.72 -2.71
CA SER A 87 -6.42 7.66 -1.98
C SER A 87 -4.95 7.57 -2.42
N GLU A 88 -4.21 8.67 -2.24
CA GLU A 88 -2.75 8.69 -2.46
C GLU A 88 -2.01 7.56 -1.71
N TYR A 89 -2.49 7.23 -0.50
CA TYR A 89 -1.95 6.12 0.29
C TYR A 89 -2.22 4.77 -0.37
N ALA A 90 -3.42 4.56 -0.92
CA ALA A 90 -3.76 3.31 -1.62
C ALA A 90 -2.89 3.10 -2.86
N CYS A 91 -2.64 4.16 -3.63
CA CYS A 91 -1.75 4.11 -4.79
C CYS A 91 -0.31 3.78 -4.41
N ALA A 92 0.22 4.41 -3.35
CA ALA A 92 1.55 4.11 -2.84
C ALA A 92 1.66 2.66 -2.35
N GLU A 93 0.62 2.15 -1.67
CA GLU A 93 0.61 0.79 -1.16
C GLU A 93 0.46 -0.25 -2.29
N LYS A 94 -0.33 0.04 -3.34
CA LYS A 94 -0.40 -0.78 -4.56
C LYS A 94 1.00 -0.97 -5.16
N GLN A 95 1.73 0.12 -5.36
CA GLN A 95 3.08 0.09 -5.90
C GLN A 95 4.03 -0.72 -5.00
N ARG A 96 3.92 -0.55 -3.67
CA ARG A 96 4.72 -1.33 -2.71
C ARG A 96 4.43 -2.83 -2.78
N ILE A 97 3.16 -3.21 -2.90
CA ILE A 97 2.72 -4.60 -3.01
C ILE A 97 3.20 -5.20 -4.32
N GLU A 98 3.03 -4.50 -5.44
CA GLU A 98 3.51 -4.92 -6.76
C GLU A 98 5.02 -5.15 -6.77
N LEU A 99 5.80 -4.24 -6.18
CA LEU A 99 7.26 -4.40 -6.02
C LEU A 99 7.63 -5.60 -5.14
N ARG A 100 6.79 -5.97 -4.16
CA ARG A 100 7.01 -7.15 -3.31
C ARG A 100 6.69 -8.45 -4.02
N ILE A 101 5.66 -8.45 -4.88
CA ILE A 101 5.25 -9.61 -5.68
C ILE A 101 6.22 -9.82 -6.85
N ASN A 102 6.63 -8.74 -7.52
CA ASN A 102 7.48 -8.77 -8.70
C ASN A 102 8.59 -7.71 -8.60
N PRO A 103 9.66 -7.98 -7.82
CA PRO A 103 10.78 -7.05 -7.70
C PRO A 103 11.47 -6.87 -9.07
N PRO A 104 11.72 -5.62 -9.51
CA PRO A 104 12.49 -5.35 -10.71
C PRO A 104 13.89 -5.94 -10.58
N ILE A 105 14.31 -6.71 -11.58
CA ILE A 105 15.55 -7.51 -11.57
C ILE A 105 16.80 -6.62 -11.46
N ASP A 106 16.70 -5.32 -11.75
CA ASP A 106 17.81 -4.37 -11.82
C ASP A 106 18.03 -3.48 -10.58
N MET A 107 17.21 -3.59 -9.52
CA MET A 107 17.45 -2.81 -8.29
C MET A 107 18.30 -3.57 -7.28
N THR A 108 19.44 -4.10 -7.73
CA THR A 108 20.55 -4.41 -6.83
C THR A 108 21.48 -3.21 -6.75
N GLU A 109 21.01 -2.10 -6.23
CA GLU A 109 21.86 -1.11 -5.56
C GLU A 109 20.95 -0.19 -4.77
N THR A 110 21.02 -0.29 -3.44
CA THR A 110 20.40 0.63 -2.50
C THR A 110 18.89 0.51 -2.34
N THR A 111 18.43 -0.45 -1.52
CA THR A 111 17.56 -0.09 -0.38
C THR A 111 17.70 -1.16 0.69
N THR A 112 18.03 -0.70 1.89
CA THR A 112 18.14 -1.44 3.14
C THR A 112 16.93 -2.37 3.33
N ILE A 113 17.15 -3.67 3.11
CA ILE A 113 16.19 -4.71 3.43
C ILE A 113 16.12 -4.75 4.96
N ILE A 114 15.10 -4.14 5.56
CA ILE A 114 14.65 -4.53 6.90
C ILE A 114 13.85 -5.82 6.68
N PRO A 115 14.36 -7.00 7.07
CA PRO A 115 13.66 -8.24 6.85
C PRO A 115 12.48 -8.29 7.82
N THR A 116 11.26 -8.21 7.31
CA THR A 116 10.08 -8.58 8.11
C THR A 116 10.10 -10.11 8.29
N PRO A 117 10.03 -10.65 9.51
CA PRO A 117 10.14 -12.10 9.78
C PRO A 117 9.11 -12.97 9.06
N ASP A 118 8.00 -12.38 8.60
CA ASP A 118 6.79 -13.08 8.16
C ASP A 118 6.64 -13.13 6.62
N ALA A 119 7.75 -13.11 5.88
CA ALA A 119 7.69 -13.26 4.43
C ALA A 119 7.15 -14.67 4.04
N PRO A 120 6.09 -14.76 3.21
CA PRO A 120 5.50 -16.03 2.75
C PRO A 120 6.52 -16.93 2.02
N ASP A 121 6.36 -18.25 2.14
CA ASP A 121 7.33 -19.21 1.63
C ASP A 121 7.46 -19.22 0.09
N HIS A 122 6.40 -18.85 -0.65
CA HIS A 122 6.46 -18.72 -2.11
C HIS A 122 7.42 -17.60 -2.57
N ILE A 123 7.58 -16.54 -1.77
CA ILE A 123 8.54 -15.46 -2.03
C ILE A 123 9.96 -15.96 -1.77
N LYS A 124 10.16 -16.75 -0.70
CA LYS A 124 11.45 -17.39 -0.40
C LYS A 124 11.86 -18.39 -1.49
N GLU A 125 10.90 -19.16 -2.02
CA GLU A 125 11.13 -20.15 -3.07
C GLU A 125 11.52 -19.49 -4.39
N ASN A 126 10.77 -18.47 -4.84
CA ASN A 126 11.10 -17.70 -6.05
C ASN A 126 12.48 -17.02 -5.91
N THR A 127 12.80 -16.47 -4.73
CA THR A 127 14.12 -15.89 -4.44
C THR A 127 15.23 -16.95 -4.56
N ARG A 128 15.01 -18.15 -4.03
CA ARG A 128 15.98 -19.26 -4.07
C ARG A 128 16.19 -19.78 -5.49
N GLU A 129 15.12 -19.91 -6.28
CA GLU A 129 15.22 -20.29 -7.69
C GLU A 129 15.98 -19.26 -8.53
N GLN A 130 15.75 -17.97 -8.29
CA GLN A 130 16.48 -16.90 -8.95
C GLN A 130 17.97 -16.90 -8.58
N MET A 131 18.33 -17.14 -7.32
CA MET A 131 19.73 -17.30 -6.89
C MET A 131 20.39 -18.52 -7.57
N MET A 132 19.68 -19.64 -7.71
CA MET A 132 20.17 -20.85 -8.39
C MET A 132 20.41 -20.60 -9.89
N LYS A 133 19.48 -19.89 -10.56
CA LYS A 133 19.65 -19.50 -11.98
C LYS A 133 20.83 -18.54 -12.18
N LYS A 134 21.06 -17.59 -11.26
CA LYS A 134 22.20 -16.65 -11.29
C LYS A 134 23.55 -17.34 -11.09
N LYS A 135 23.65 -18.33 -10.18
CA LYS A 135 24.84 -19.19 -10.04
C LYS A 135 25.14 -19.95 -11.33
N LYS A 136 24.11 -20.50 -11.99
CA LYS A 136 24.26 -21.25 -13.24
C LYS A 136 24.72 -20.38 -14.44
N SER A 137 24.34 -19.10 -14.44
CA SER A 137 24.77 -18.10 -15.43
C SER A 137 26.23 -17.66 -15.21
N THR A 138 26.62 -17.37 -13.97
CA THR A 138 27.98 -16.93 -13.62
C THR A 138 29.03 -18.03 -13.80
N THR A 139 28.69 -19.30 -13.57
CA THR A 139 29.63 -20.41 -13.84
C THR A 139 29.83 -20.68 -15.35
N LYS A 140 28.90 -20.27 -16.23
CA LYS A 140 29.04 -20.46 -17.69
C LYS A 140 29.96 -19.46 -18.39
N PHE A 141 30.31 -18.34 -17.75
CA PHE A 141 31.13 -17.29 -18.36
C PHE A 141 32.64 -17.46 -18.17
N ASN A 142 33.10 -18.44 -17.37
CA ASN A 142 34.52 -18.63 -17.07
C ASN A 142 35.21 -19.74 -17.89
N GLY A 143 34.75 -19.96 -19.12
CA GLY A 143 35.24 -21.00 -20.02
C GLY A 143 35.58 -20.48 -21.42
N LYS A 144 36.43 -19.45 -21.54
CA LYS A 144 37.17 -19.18 -22.77
C LYS A 144 38.64 -19.54 -22.54
N LYS A 145 39.04 -20.65 -23.17
CA LYS A 145 40.42 -21.14 -23.32
C LYS A 145 41.35 -19.98 -23.73
N LEU A 146 42.43 -19.81 -22.99
CA LEU A 146 43.73 -19.42 -23.55
C LEU A 146 44.40 -20.67 -24.11
#